data_AF-A0A8C9G1I6-F1
#
_entry.id   AF-A0A8C9G1I6-F1
#
_cell.length_a   1.000
_cell.length_b   1.000
_cell.length_c   1.000
_cell.angle_alpha   90.00
_cell.angle_beta   90.00
_cell.angle_gamma   90.00
#
_symmetry.space_group_name_H-M   'P 1'
#
loop_
_entity.id
_entity.type
_entity.pdbx_description
1 polymer ?
#
loop_
_entity_poly.entity_id
_entity_poly.type
_entity_poly.pdbx_seq_one_letter_code
_entity_poly.pdbx_strand_id
1 'polypeptide(L)'
;MVACYPGNGTGYVRHVDNPNGDGRCVTCIYYLNKDWDAKVSGGILRIFPEGKAQFADIEPKFDRLLFFWSDRRNPHEVQPAFATRYAITVWYFDADERARAKVKYLTGEKGVRVELNKPSDSVGKGVL
;
A
#
# COMPACT_ATOMS: atom_id res chain seq x y z
N MET A 1 2.99 -2.13 -7.28
CA MET A 1 1.80 -1.67 -8.03
C MET A 1 1.85 -0.15 -8.12
N VAL A 2 1.80 0.42 -9.33
CA VAL A 2 1.60 1.86 -9.52
C VAL A 2 0.12 2.08 -9.81
N ALA A 3 -0.53 2.98 -9.08
CA ALA A 3 -1.96 3.24 -9.21
C ALA A 3 -2.22 4.71 -9.56
N CYS A 4 -3.23 4.93 -10.41
CA CYS A 4 -3.78 6.23 -10.76
C CYS A 4 -5.29 6.20 -10.54
N TYR A 5 -5.79 7.03 -9.63
CA TYR A 5 -7.21 7.34 -9.52
C TYR A 5 -7.43 8.63 -10.31
N PRO A 6 -8.18 8.61 -11.43
CA PRO A 6 -8.22 9.74 -12.36
C PRO A 6 -8.99 10.97 -11.84
N GLY A 7 -9.63 10.86 -10.66
CA GLY A 7 -10.56 11.87 -10.14
C GLY A 7 -12.01 11.43 -10.35
N ASN A 8 -12.92 12.39 -10.58
CA ASN A 8 -14.35 12.15 -10.87
C ASN A 8 -15.08 11.30 -9.81
N GLY A 9 -14.69 11.41 -8.55
CA GLY A 9 -15.28 10.64 -7.46
C GLY A 9 -14.86 9.16 -7.42
N THR A 10 -13.88 8.77 -8.23
CA THR A 10 -13.31 7.41 -8.14
C THR A 10 -12.63 7.20 -6.78
N GLY A 11 -12.78 6.00 -6.23
CA GLY A 11 -12.23 5.62 -4.94
C GLY A 11 -12.02 4.12 -4.87
N TYR A 12 -11.83 3.58 -3.67
CA TYR A 12 -11.71 2.15 -3.45
C TYR A 12 -12.48 1.75 -2.21
N VAL A 13 -13.39 0.80 -2.38
CA VAL A 13 -14.29 0.35 -1.32
C VAL A 13 -13.51 -0.22 -0.13
N ARG A 14 -14.15 -0.23 1.04
CA ARG A 14 -13.56 -0.81 2.24
C ARG A 14 -13.19 -2.28 2.03
N HIS A 15 -11.94 -2.61 2.33
CA HIS A 15 -11.40 -3.95 2.16
C HIS A 15 -10.26 -4.23 3.15
N VAL A 16 -9.76 -5.45 3.13
CA VAL A 16 -8.54 -5.90 3.81
C VAL A 16 -7.60 -6.39 2.72
N ASP A 17 -6.32 -6.00 2.77
CA ASP A 17 -5.35 -6.37 1.74
C ASP A 17 -5.15 -7.88 1.71
N ASN A 18 -4.84 -8.51 2.85
CA ASN A 18 -4.63 -9.94 3.01
C ASN A 18 -5.66 -10.55 3.98
N PRO A 19 -6.89 -10.84 3.53
CA PRO A 19 -7.94 -11.35 4.41
C PRO A 19 -7.80 -12.85 4.72
N ASN A 20 -7.06 -13.60 3.90
CA ASN A 20 -7.12 -15.07 3.84
C ASN A 20 -5.74 -15.76 3.93
N GLY A 21 -4.70 -15.00 4.28
CA GLY A 21 -3.36 -15.55 4.50
C GLY A 21 -2.61 -15.87 3.21
N ASP A 22 -2.49 -14.91 2.29
CA ASP A 22 -1.73 -15.08 1.04
C ASP A 22 -0.21 -14.83 1.19
N GLY A 23 0.22 -14.45 2.38
CA GLY A 23 1.60 -14.17 2.77
C GLY A 23 1.95 -12.69 2.88
N ARG A 24 1.12 -11.75 2.38
CA ARG A 24 1.41 -10.31 2.50
C ARG A 24 1.23 -9.87 3.96
N CYS A 25 2.28 -9.36 4.58
CA CYS A 25 2.25 -8.98 6.00
C CYS A 25 2.26 -7.46 6.21
N VAL A 26 3.00 -6.71 5.39
CA VAL A 26 3.09 -5.25 5.49
C VAL A 26 2.79 -4.62 4.14
N THR A 27 1.84 -3.68 4.14
CA THR A 27 1.56 -2.80 3.01
C THR A 27 2.38 -1.53 3.17
N CYS A 28 3.10 -1.18 2.12
CA CYS A 28 3.92 0.03 2.01
C CYS A 28 3.39 0.88 0.87
N ILE A 29 2.98 2.11 1.15
CA ILE A 29 2.45 3.05 0.15
C ILE A 29 3.30 4.31 0.12
N TYR A 30 3.72 4.71 -1.08
CA TYR A 30 4.39 5.97 -1.34
C TYR A 30 3.52 6.88 -2.20
N TYR A 31 3.31 8.12 -1.73
CA TYR A 31 2.40 9.09 -2.35
C TYR A 31 3.14 10.16 -3.15
N LEU A 32 2.53 10.61 -4.24
CA LEU A 32 3.18 11.44 -5.27
C LEU A 32 2.45 12.77 -5.56
N ASN A 33 1.51 13.17 -4.70
CA ASN A 33 0.55 14.24 -5.00
C ASN A 33 0.98 15.56 -4.35
N LYS A 34 1.67 16.42 -5.11
CA LYS A 34 2.12 17.74 -4.65
C LYS A 34 0.91 18.62 -4.33
N ASP A 35 1.05 19.39 -3.25
CA ASP A 35 0.06 20.40 -2.82
C ASP A 35 -1.37 19.85 -2.70
N TRP A 36 -1.50 18.57 -2.32
CA TRP A 36 -2.81 17.92 -2.16
C TRP A 36 -3.60 18.53 -1.01
N ASP A 37 -4.75 19.12 -1.32
CA ASP A 37 -5.77 19.51 -0.34
C ASP A 37 -6.92 18.51 -0.31
N ALA A 38 -6.98 17.70 0.74
CA ALA A 38 -8.01 16.68 0.91
C ALA A 38 -9.41 17.27 1.16
N LYS A 39 -9.54 18.53 1.61
CA LYS A 39 -10.85 19.17 1.80
C LYS A 39 -11.52 19.49 0.47
N VAL A 40 -10.72 19.73 -0.57
CA VAL A 40 -11.20 20.04 -1.93
C VAL A 40 -11.17 18.80 -2.82
N SER A 41 -10.05 18.06 -2.79
CA SER A 41 -9.78 16.97 -3.73
C SER A 41 -10.18 15.59 -3.19
N GLY A 42 -10.55 15.47 -1.92
CA GLY A 42 -10.87 14.19 -1.29
C GLY A 42 -9.67 13.22 -1.27
N GLY A 43 -9.90 11.97 -1.66
CA GLY A 43 -8.85 10.96 -1.88
C GLY A 43 -8.13 10.48 -0.62
N ILE A 44 -8.72 10.70 0.56
CA ILE A 44 -8.21 10.26 1.85
C ILE A 44 -8.19 8.73 1.91
N LEU A 45 -7.08 8.15 2.36
CA LEU A 45 -7.06 6.77 2.82
C LEU A 45 -7.57 6.75 4.27
N ARG A 46 -8.69 6.08 4.52
CA ARG A 46 -9.22 5.87 5.86
C ARG A 46 -8.97 4.45 6.31
N ILE A 47 -8.26 4.28 7.43
CA ILE A 47 -7.98 2.99 8.05
C ILE A 47 -8.82 2.86 9.32
N PHE A 48 -9.40 1.67 9.54
CA PHE A 48 -10.22 1.34 10.69
C PHE A 48 -9.56 0.24 11.53
N PRO A 49 -8.57 0.57 12.40
CA PRO A 49 -7.84 -0.44 13.15
C PRO A 49 -8.78 -1.34 13.98
N GLU A 50 -8.61 -2.65 13.87
CA GLU A 50 -9.45 -3.62 14.58
C GLU A 50 -9.35 -3.42 16.11
N GLY A 51 -10.49 -3.51 16.80
CA GLY A 51 -10.56 -3.32 18.25
C GLY A 51 -10.35 -1.88 18.73
N LYS A 52 -10.33 -0.90 17.82
CA LYS A 52 -10.27 0.54 18.16
C LYS A 52 -11.60 1.22 17.82
N ALA A 53 -12.02 2.13 18.69
CA ALA A 53 -13.20 2.98 18.45
C ALA A 53 -12.93 4.12 17.44
N GLN A 54 -11.67 4.34 17.07
CA GLN A 54 -11.22 5.43 16.21
C GLN A 54 -10.72 4.88 14.87
N PHE A 55 -10.84 5.70 13.83
CA PHE A 55 -10.20 5.50 12.54
C PHE A 55 -9.04 6.49 12.36
N ALA A 56 -8.16 6.21 11.41
CA ALA A 56 -7.08 7.10 11.01
C ALA A 56 -7.34 7.58 9.57
N ASP A 57 -7.33 8.90 9.37
CA ASP A 57 -7.39 9.52 8.05
C ASP A 57 -5.98 9.94 7.62
N ILE A 58 -5.55 9.41 6.47
CA ILE A 58 -4.23 9.67 5.89
C ILE A 58 -4.41 10.39 4.56
N GLU A 59 -4.03 11.66 4.54
CA GLU A 59 -3.92 12.43 3.31
C GLU A 59 -2.78 11.87 2.41
N PRO A 60 -2.99 11.76 1.08
CA PRO A 60 -2.03 11.21 0.13
C PRO A 60 -0.97 12.23 -0.28
N LYS A 61 -0.31 12.86 0.70
CA LYS A 61 0.65 13.96 0.51
C LYS A 61 1.88 13.51 -0.28
N PHE A 62 2.41 14.39 -1.12
CA PHE A 62 3.70 14.17 -1.80
C PHE A 62 4.80 13.75 -0.83
N ASP A 63 5.62 12.78 -1.28
CA ASP A 63 6.79 12.26 -0.55
C ASP A 63 6.46 11.62 0.81
N ARG A 64 5.19 11.27 1.03
CA ARG A 64 4.78 10.50 2.20
C ARG A 64 4.94 9.01 1.92
N LEU A 65 5.72 8.36 2.77
CA LEU A 65 5.76 6.91 2.92
C LEU A 65 4.85 6.47 4.08
N LEU A 66 4.05 5.43 3.86
CA LEU A 66 3.10 4.88 4.82
C LEU A 66 3.30 3.36 4.94
N PHE A 67 3.23 2.85 6.17
CA PHE A 67 3.21 1.42 6.47
C PHE A 67 2.01 1.04 7.32
N PHE A 68 1.40 -0.11 7.04
CA PHE A 68 0.42 -0.75 7.90
C PHE A 68 0.37 -2.26 7.68
N TRP A 69 -0.15 -3.01 8.66
CA TRP A 69 -0.33 -4.46 8.53
C TRP A 69 -1.37 -4.78 7.47
N SER A 70 -1.07 -5.68 6.54
CA SER A 70 -1.95 -6.02 5.42
C SER A 70 -3.17 -6.85 5.83
N ASP A 71 -3.14 -7.51 6.99
CA ASP A 71 -4.21 -8.41 7.41
C ASP A 71 -5.42 -7.67 8.02
N ARG A 72 -6.32 -8.44 8.63
CA ARG A 72 -7.59 -7.98 9.20
C ARG A 72 -7.45 -6.94 10.31
N ARG A 73 -6.24 -6.67 10.80
CA ARG A 73 -5.98 -5.57 11.75
C ARG A 73 -6.25 -4.19 11.15
N ASN A 74 -6.15 -4.01 9.82
CA ASN A 74 -6.33 -2.72 9.16
C ASN A 74 -7.29 -2.76 7.94
N PRO A 75 -8.59 -2.98 8.13
CA PRO A 75 -9.59 -2.68 7.13
C PRO A 75 -9.48 -1.21 6.72
N HIS A 76 -9.52 -0.92 5.43
CA HIS A 76 -9.32 0.45 4.94
C HIS A 76 -10.04 0.70 3.61
N GLU A 77 -10.30 1.97 3.33
CA GLU A 77 -10.96 2.45 2.11
C GLU A 77 -10.25 3.69 1.58
N VAL A 78 -10.34 3.91 0.26
CA VAL A 78 -9.93 5.17 -0.36
C VAL A 78 -11.19 5.96 -0.66
N GLN A 79 -11.40 7.06 0.06
CA GLN A 79 -12.51 7.97 -0.18
C GLN A 79 -12.48 8.53 -1.61
N PRO A 80 -13.64 8.97 -2.16
CA PRO A 80 -13.71 9.56 -3.48
C PRO A 80 -12.66 10.65 -3.71
N ALA A 81 -11.89 10.54 -4.79
CA ALA A 81 -10.94 11.53 -5.25
C ALA A 81 -11.55 12.36 -6.39
N PHE A 82 -11.38 13.68 -6.34
CA PHE A 82 -11.87 14.62 -7.35
C PHE A 82 -10.75 15.28 -8.17
N ALA A 83 -9.50 14.94 -7.87
CA ALA A 83 -8.32 15.24 -8.68
C ALA A 83 -7.54 13.95 -8.95
N THR A 84 -6.63 13.97 -9.93
CA THR A 84 -5.78 12.82 -10.24
C THR A 84 -4.86 12.49 -9.07
N ARG A 85 -4.98 11.27 -8.53
CA ARG A 85 -4.23 10.78 -7.37
C ARG A 85 -3.34 9.61 -7.74
N TYR A 86 -2.04 9.78 -7.56
CA TYR A 86 -1.01 8.77 -7.76
C TYR A 86 -0.51 8.18 -6.44
N ALA A 87 -0.27 6.88 -6.45
CA ALA A 87 0.38 6.16 -5.36
C ALA A 87 1.15 4.94 -5.90
N ILE A 88 2.21 4.55 -5.20
CA ILE A 88 2.96 3.31 -5.45
C ILE A 88 2.82 2.42 -4.22
N THR A 89 2.31 1.22 -4.40
CA THR A 89 2.14 0.23 -3.32
C THR A 89 3.07 -0.96 -3.52
N VAL A 90 3.74 -1.36 -2.45
CA VAL A 90 4.52 -2.59 -2.31
C VAL A 90 3.96 -3.38 -1.13
N TRP A 91 3.92 -4.71 -1.25
CA TRP A 91 3.62 -5.58 -0.14
C TRP A 91 4.84 -6.44 0.18
N TYR A 92 5.24 -6.44 1.44
CA TYR A 92 6.25 -7.36 1.95
C TYR A 92 5.59 -8.68 2.32
N PHE A 93 6.32 -9.77 2.08
CA PHE A 93 5.85 -11.12 2.37
C PHE A 93 6.49 -11.64 3.66
N ASP A 94 5.68 -12.23 4.53
CA ASP A 94 6.16 -13.13 5.58
C ASP A 94 6.57 -14.47 4.95
N ALA A 95 7.71 -15.02 5.39
CA ALA A 95 8.27 -16.22 4.78
C ALA A 95 7.40 -17.46 5.00
N ASP A 96 6.94 -17.67 6.23
CA ASP A 96 6.23 -18.88 6.63
C ASP A 96 4.79 -18.88 6.11
N GLU A 97 4.09 -17.76 6.23
CA GLU A 97 2.74 -17.61 5.69
C GLU A 97 2.75 -17.73 4.17
N ARG A 98 3.73 -17.13 3.49
CA ARG A 98 3.84 -17.25 2.03
C ARG A 98 4.15 -18.68 1.61
N ALA A 99 4.94 -19.42 2.36
CA ALA A 99 5.21 -20.83 2.09
C ALA A 99 3.92 -21.67 2.19
N ARG A 100 3.13 -21.49 3.26
CA ARG A 100 1.82 -22.15 3.41
C ARG A 100 0.84 -21.75 2.30
N ALA A 101 0.79 -20.48 1.92
CA ALA A 101 -0.07 -19.98 0.85
C ALA A 101 0.23 -20.64 -0.50
N LYS A 102 1.50 -20.86 -0.85
CA LYS A 102 1.88 -21.53 -2.11
C LYS A 102 1.34 -22.96 -2.21
N VAL A 103 1.26 -23.67 -1.09
CA VAL A 103 0.68 -25.04 -1.03
C VAL A 103 -0.84 -25.00 -1.18
N LYS A 104 -1.50 -23.97 -0.65
CA LYS A 104 -2.97 -23.82 -0.72
C LYS A 104 -3.47 -23.36 -2.08
N TYR A 105 -2.73 -22.49 -2.77
CA TYR A 105 -3.15 -21.83 -4.01
C TYR A 105 -2.42 -22.38 -5.26
N LEU A 106 -2.34 -23.71 -5.40
CA LEU A 106 -1.53 -24.41 -6.41
C LEU A 106 -1.84 -24.04 -7.88
N THR A 107 -2.99 -23.42 -8.17
CA THR A 107 -3.47 -23.15 -9.54
C THR A 107 -4.14 -21.76 -9.63
N GLY A 108 -3.40 -20.74 -10.05
CA GLY A 108 -3.92 -19.38 -10.30
C GLY A 108 -2.82 -18.33 -10.25
N GLU A 109 -2.98 -17.21 -10.99
CA GLU A 109 -1.98 -16.15 -11.13
C GLU A 109 -1.35 -15.76 -9.79
N LYS A 110 -0.05 -16.02 -9.69
CA LYS A 110 0.70 -16.06 -8.44
C LYS A 110 1.02 -14.64 -7.98
N GLY A 111 0.84 -14.34 -6.70
CA GLY A 111 1.61 -13.27 -6.05
C GLY A 111 3.11 -13.52 -6.25
N VAL A 112 3.76 -12.77 -7.13
CA VAL A 112 5.19 -12.97 -7.42
C VAL A 112 6.00 -12.39 -6.27
N ARG A 113 6.87 -13.21 -5.66
CA ARG A 113 7.87 -12.72 -4.69
C ARG A 113 9.15 -12.41 -5.44
N VAL A 114 9.63 -11.18 -5.33
CA VAL A 114 10.96 -10.77 -5.77
C VAL A 114 11.85 -10.54 -4.55
N GLU A 115 13.17 -10.67 -4.70
CA GLU A 115 14.12 -10.32 -3.64
C GLU A 115 14.16 -8.80 -3.43
N LEU A 116 14.60 -8.38 -2.24
CA LEU A 116 14.85 -6.98 -1.97
C LEU A 116 16.07 -6.53 -2.77
N ASN A 117 16.01 -5.31 -3.30
CA ASN A 117 17.16 -4.69 -3.94
C ASN A 117 18.31 -4.59 -2.94
N LYS A 118 19.50 -5.01 -3.37
CA LYS A 118 20.75 -4.79 -2.61
C LYS A 118 21.31 -3.41 -2.96
N PRO A 119 22.09 -2.77 -2.07
CA PRO A 119 22.82 -1.56 -2.43
C PRO A 119 23.61 -1.80 -3.73
N SER A 120 23.55 -0.85 -4.66
CA SER A 120 24.45 -0.88 -5.82
C SER A 120 25.88 -0.63 -5.31
N ASP A 121 26.85 -1.41 -5.78
CA ASP A 121 28.26 -1.16 -5.50
C ASP A 121 28.59 0.28 -5.88
N SER A 122 29.02 1.08 -4.91
CA SER A 122 29.41 2.47 -5.11
C SER A 122 30.62 2.53 -6.05
N VAL A 123 30.42 2.88 -7.31
CA VAL A 123 31.50 3.32 -8.18
C VAL A 123 31.90 4.74 -7.74
N GLY A 124 33.14 4.87 -7.26
CA GLY A 124 33.82 6.16 -7.11
C GLY A 124 33.84 6.73 -5.70
N LYS A 125 34.82 6.32 -4.89
CA LYS A 125 35.45 7.24 -3.94
C LYS A 125 36.15 8.35 -4.75
N GLY A 126 35.41 9.40 -5.08
CA GLY A 126 35.98 10.67 -5.49
C GLY A 126 36.79 11.21 -4.31
N VAL A 127 38.09 11.37 -4.56
CA VAL A 127 39.11 11.89 -3.64
C VAL A 127 38.70 13.29 -3.14
N LEU A 128 39.11 13.56 -1.89
CA LEU A 128 39.04 14.84 -1.18
C LEU A 128 39.40 16.06 -2.06
#